data_AF-W4QVD5-F1
#
_entry.id   AF-W4QVD5-F1
#
_cell.length_a   1.000
_cell.length_b   1.000
_cell.length_c   1.000
_cell.angle_alpha   90.00
_cell.angle_beta   90.00
_cell.angle_gamma   90.00
#
_symmetry.space_group_name_H-M   'P 1'
#
loop_
_entity.id
_entity.type
_entity.pdbx_description
1 polymer ?
#
loop_
_entity_poly.entity_id
_entity_poly.type
_entity_poly.pdbx_seq_one_letter_code
_entity_poly.pdbx_strand_id
1 'polypeptide(L)'
;MKKVGIILMLFTCLFLGNHLVEADLLSNLENKKQHVNKTTTETISPRLEINDIKTIEVKKSNKLLRSFKLTDGYEEKVIRKVLEWVNTASIIEGTTDPNLDNVLFKLELKNNNGIVATVEPAYDCSTKDETKLCIVSDGEVVFNSGNKRVRLKSQELFDWLLVGWKFEINGPTKEELLEETLYFRYYTHLDQKYSDFIMCPKIDKIQRINGDTRSHIISASALNYAGHHNGSYDKISIVLTDTPKEGVKIKNIKIKKNIPEKESIEQCNY
;
A
#
# COMPACT_ATOMS: atom_id res chain seq x y z
N MET A 1 -55.60 19.15 3.21
CA MET A 1 -55.80 19.49 1.78
C MET A 1 -54.89 18.57 0.96
N LYS A 2 -55.45 17.58 0.23
CA LYS A 2 -55.51 17.50 -1.26
C LYS A 2 -54.12 17.63 -1.92
N LYS A 3 -53.61 16.81 -2.86
CA LYS A 3 -54.00 15.62 -3.66
C LYS A 3 -52.68 15.14 -4.32
N VAL A 4 -52.36 13.85 -4.35
CA VAL A 4 -52.47 12.91 -5.51
C VAL A 4 -51.77 13.37 -6.80
N GLY A 5 -50.90 12.50 -7.35
CA GLY A 5 -50.38 12.60 -8.72
C GLY A 5 -49.46 11.46 -9.15
N ILE A 6 -49.92 10.20 -9.08
CA ILE A 6 -49.36 9.06 -9.83
C ILE A 6 -50.02 9.07 -11.22
N ILE A 7 -49.23 9.14 -12.30
CA ILE A 7 -49.67 8.70 -13.63
C ILE A 7 -48.56 7.87 -14.27
N LEU A 8 -48.85 6.58 -14.35
CA LEU A 8 -48.24 5.57 -15.19
C LEU A 8 -48.91 5.67 -16.57
N MET A 9 -48.15 5.70 -17.68
CA MET A 9 -48.68 5.36 -19.00
C MET A 9 -47.75 4.41 -19.73
N LEU A 10 -48.24 3.17 -19.82
CA LEU A 10 -47.86 2.16 -20.80
C LEU A 10 -48.26 2.63 -22.21
N PHE A 11 -47.40 2.38 -23.19
CA PHE A 11 -47.79 2.31 -24.59
C PHE A 11 -47.22 1.02 -25.20
N THR A 12 -48.11 0.04 -25.34
CA THR A 12 -47.95 -1.12 -26.23
C THR A 12 -49.19 -1.20 -27.12
N CYS A 13 -49.00 -1.02 -28.42
CA CYS A 13 -49.90 -1.50 -29.48
C CYS A 13 -48.98 -2.08 -30.56
N LEU A 14 -48.94 -3.41 -30.75
CA LEU A 14 -49.85 -4.18 -31.62
C LEU A 14 -49.81 -3.71 -33.08
N PHE A 15 -49.05 -4.43 -33.90
CA PHE A 15 -49.39 -4.70 -35.29
C PHE A 15 -49.31 -6.21 -35.52
N LEU A 16 -50.43 -6.75 -35.99
CA LEU A 16 -50.72 -8.15 -36.30
C LEU A 16 -51.20 -8.19 -37.77
N GLY A 17 -50.79 -9.22 -38.51
CA GLY A 17 -51.24 -9.56 -39.86
C GLY A 17 -50.14 -9.40 -40.91
N ASN A 18 -49.79 -10.36 -41.77
CA ASN A 18 -50.51 -11.54 -42.24
C ASN A 18 -49.57 -12.57 -42.92
N HIS A 19 -50.01 -13.84 -42.88
CA HIS A 19 -49.81 -14.99 -43.80
C HIS A 19 -48.38 -15.41 -44.22
N LEU A 20 -47.88 -16.58 -43.81
CA LEU A 20 -48.12 -17.96 -44.31
C LEU A 20 -47.70 -18.19 -45.78
N VAL A 21 -46.65 -19.02 -45.94
CA VAL A 21 -46.16 -19.91 -47.03
C VAL A 21 -44.62 -19.83 -46.89
N GLU A 22 -43.84 -20.85 -46.55
CA GLU A 22 -43.66 -22.16 -47.16
C GLU A 22 -42.79 -23.00 -46.20
N ALA A 23 -43.17 -24.26 -45.96
CA ALA A 23 -42.30 -25.26 -45.34
C ALA A 23 -41.58 -26.05 -46.44
N ASP A 24 -40.47 -26.69 -46.06
CA ASP A 24 -39.77 -27.75 -46.80
C ASP A 24 -39.03 -27.34 -48.07
N LEU A 25 -37.86 -26.69 -47.90
CA LEU A 25 -36.68 -26.87 -48.75
C LEU A 25 -35.53 -26.10 -48.09
N LEU A 26 -34.73 -26.78 -47.26
CA LEU A 26 -33.28 -26.52 -47.01
C LEU A 26 -32.70 -27.44 -45.90
N SER A 27 -33.18 -28.68 -45.78
CA SER A 27 -32.58 -29.72 -44.93
C SER A 27 -31.44 -30.49 -45.64
N ASN A 28 -30.66 -29.83 -46.50
CA ASN A 28 -29.60 -30.49 -47.29
C ASN A 28 -28.36 -29.60 -47.50
N LEU A 29 -27.97 -28.84 -46.48
CA LEU A 29 -26.65 -28.19 -46.39
C LEU A 29 -25.99 -28.45 -45.01
N GLU A 30 -26.20 -29.64 -44.45
CA GLU A 30 -25.27 -30.25 -43.51
C GLU A 30 -24.35 -31.21 -44.29
N ASN A 31 -23.08 -30.81 -44.49
CA ASN A 31 -21.89 -31.68 -44.54
C ASN A 31 -20.71 -31.01 -45.27
N LYS A 32 -20.17 -29.93 -44.68
CA LYS A 32 -18.74 -29.56 -44.78
C LYS A 32 -18.41 -28.34 -43.92
N LYS A 33 -18.33 -28.52 -42.59
CA LYS A 33 -17.42 -27.70 -41.76
C LYS A 33 -16.64 -28.62 -40.84
N GLN A 34 -15.57 -29.09 -41.43
CA GLN A 34 -14.29 -29.43 -40.84
C GLN A 34 -14.06 -28.81 -39.45
N HIS A 35 -13.61 -29.67 -38.53
CA HIS A 35 -12.86 -29.34 -37.32
C HIS A 35 -12.14 -27.99 -37.42
N VAL A 36 -12.67 -26.99 -36.73
CA VAL A 36 -11.85 -25.94 -36.15
C VAL A 36 -11.93 -26.18 -34.66
N ASN A 37 -10.93 -26.88 -34.12
CA ASN A 37 -10.66 -26.87 -32.69
C ASN A 37 -10.35 -25.42 -32.32
N LYS A 38 -11.38 -24.69 -31.90
CA LYS A 38 -11.23 -23.41 -31.23
C LYS A 38 -10.64 -23.74 -29.87
N THR A 39 -9.32 -23.82 -29.81
CA THR A 39 -8.58 -23.83 -28.57
C THR A 39 -8.91 -22.52 -27.88
N THR A 40 -9.84 -22.56 -26.93
CA THR A 40 -10.07 -21.46 -26.01
C THR A 40 -8.78 -21.35 -25.20
N THR A 41 -7.86 -20.48 -25.64
CA THR A 41 -6.79 -20.00 -24.78
C THR A 41 -7.48 -19.28 -23.63
N GLU A 42 -7.68 -19.98 -22.52
CA GLU A 42 -8.01 -19.35 -21.26
C GLU A 42 -6.95 -18.27 -21.02
N THR A 43 -7.35 -17.01 -21.17
CA THR A 43 -6.52 -15.87 -20.81
C THR A 43 -6.46 -15.84 -19.28
N ILE A 44 -5.57 -16.67 -18.72
CA ILE A 44 -5.41 -16.81 -17.28
C ILE A 44 -4.84 -15.49 -16.75
N SER A 45 -5.69 -14.71 -16.10
CA SER A 45 -5.32 -13.49 -15.39
C SER A 45 -4.19 -13.77 -14.38
N PRO A 46 -3.26 -12.83 -14.16
CA PRO A 46 -2.38 -12.89 -12.99
C PRO A 46 -3.22 -13.13 -11.73
N ARG A 47 -2.80 -14.11 -10.92
CA ARG A 47 -3.35 -14.37 -9.60
C ARG A 47 -2.19 -14.53 -8.64
N LEU A 48 -1.83 -13.43 -8.00
CA LEU A 48 -0.85 -13.38 -6.94
C LEU A 48 -1.56 -13.33 -5.60
N GLU A 49 -1.23 -14.28 -4.73
CA GLU A 49 -1.69 -14.27 -3.35
C GLU A 49 -0.71 -13.52 -2.47
N ILE A 50 -1.23 -12.75 -1.50
CA ILE A 50 -0.39 -11.99 -0.55
C ILE A 50 0.56 -12.91 0.24
N ASN A 51 0.13 -14.14 0.52
CA ASN A 51 0.93 -15.11 1.27
C ASN A 51 2.15 -15.61 0.49
N ASP A 52 2.09 -15.53 -0.84
CA ASP A 52 3.17 -15.95 -1.71
C ASP A 52 4.25 -14.88 -1.85
N ILE A 53 4.03 -13.65 -1.38
CA ILE A 53 4.96 -12.54 -1.50
C ILE A 53 5.43 -12.10 -0.11
N LYS A 54 6.73 -11.96 0.07
CA LYS A 54 7.35 -11.42 1.30
C LYS A 54 7.91 -10.03 1.11
N THR A 55 8.43 -9.75 -0.08
CA THR A 55 9.00 -8.44 -0.39
C THR A 55 8.67 -8.05 -1.82
N ILE A 56 8.56 -6.74 -2.05
CA ILE A 56 8.60 -6.17 -3.39
C ILE A 56 9.79 -5.20 -3.47
N GLU A 57 10.50 -5.21 -4.59
CA GLU A 57 11.70 -4.41 -4.80
C GLU A 57 11.62 -3.60 -6.07
N VAL A 58 11.79 -2.28 -5.96
CA VAL A 58 11.91 -1.38 -7.10
C VAL A 58 13.38 -1.27 -7.49
N LYS A 59 13.68 -1.55 -8.76
CA LYS A 59 15.02 -1.54 -9.34
C LYS A 59 15.11 -0.65 -10.57
N LYS A 60 16.31 -0.13 -10.84
CA LYS A 60 16.70 0.52 -12.11
C LYS A 60 18.03 -0.07 -12.56
N SER A 61 18.08 -0.64 -13.76
CA SER A 61 19.30 -1.28 -14.31
C SER A 61 19.98 -2.21 -13.28
N ASN A 62 19.20 -3.10 -12.66
CA ASN A 62 19.60 -4.02 -11.57
C ASN A 62 20.02 -3.39 -10.22
N LYS A 63 20.14 -2.06 -10.13
CA LYS A 63 20.36 -1.37 -8.85
C LYS A 63 19.06 -1.32 -8.05
N LEU A 64 19.08 -1.83 -6.83
CA LEU A 64 17.98 -1.70 -5.87
C LEU A 64 17.80 -0.22 -5.48
N LEU A 65 16.58 0.28 -5.60
CA LEU A 65 16.20 1.64 -5.22
C LEU A 65 15.44 1.64 -3.89
N ARG A 66 14.45 0.76 -3.74
CA ARG A 66 13.64 0.61 -2.52
C ARG A 66 13.12 -0.82 -2.40
N SER A 67 12.99 -1.29 -1.18
CA SER A 67 12.36 -2.57 -0.86
C SER A 67 11.23 -2.32 0.13
N PHE A 68 10.12 -3.02 -0.05
CA PHE A 68 8.98 -3.05 0.86
C PHE A 68 8.79 -4.46 1.40
N LYS A 69 8.51 -4.62 2.69
CA LYS A 69 8.45 -5.92 3.37
C LYS A 69 7.10 -6.18 4.03
N LEU A 70 6.61 -7.42 3.92
CA LEU A 70 5.36 -7.81 4.54
C LEU A 70 5.43 -7.81 6.09
N THR A 71 6.63 -7.93 6.66
CA THR A 71 6.83 -8.22 8.09
C THR A 71 6.74 -7.03 9.03
N ASP A 72 6.64 -5.79 8.54
CA ASP A 72 6.61 -4.60 9.39
C ASP A 72 5.21 -4.02 9.64
N GLY A 73 4.17 -4.60 9.01
CA GLY A 73 2.76 -4.19 9.14
C GLY A 73 2.39 -2.87 8.44
N TYR A 74 3.37 -2.04 8.08
CA TYR A 74 3.14 -0.75 7.41
C TYR A 74 3.34 -0.86 5.91
N GLU A 75 4.46 -1.43 5.49
CA GLU A 75 4.79 -1.67 4.08
C GLU A 75 3.94 -2.81 3.50
N GLU A 76 3.31 -3.64 4.34
CA GLU A 76 2.29 -4.61 3.93
C GLU A 76 1.17 -3.96 3.10
N LYS A 77 0.73 -2.74 3.47
CA LYS A 77 -0.30 -2.02 2.71
C LYS A 77 0.15 -1.70 1.29
N VAL A 78 1.43 -1.39 1.11
CA VAL A 78 2.03 -1.14 -0.21
C VAL A 78 2.04 -2.41 -1.04
N ILE A 79 2.44 -3.54 -0.45
CA ILE A 79 2.43 -4.84 -1.13
C ILE A 79 1.01 -5.20 -1.56
N ARG A 80 0.03 -5.14 -0.65
CA ARG A 80 -1.38 -5.46 -0.96
C ARG A 80 -1.92 -4.61 -2.12
N LYS A 81 -1.64 -3.31 -2.10
CA LYS A 81 -2.03 -2.37 -3.14
C LYS A 81 -1.45 -2.75 -4.50
N VAL A 82 -0.15 -3.07 -4.56
CA VAL A 82 0.50 -3.53 -5.79
C VAL A 82 -0.12 -4.82 -6.31
N LEU A 83 -0.37 -5.80 -5.43
CA LEU A 83 -0.97 -7.07 -5.82
C LEU A 83 -2.40 -6.89 -6.33
N GLU A 84 -3.18 -6.01 -5.70
CA GLU A 84 -4.52 -5.63 -6.15
C GLU A 84 -4.46 -5.11 -7.58
N TRP A 85 -3.62 -4.11 -7.87
CA TRP A 85 -3.48 -3.57 -9.22
C TRP A 85 -3.07 -4.62 -10.25
N VAL A 86 -2.14 -5.52 -9.93
CA VAL A 86 -1.74 -6.61 -10.83
C VAL A 86 -2.91 -7.58 -11.10
N ASN A 87 -3.63 -7.97 -10.05
CA ASN A 87 -4.67 -8.99 -10.15
C ASN A 87 -5.97 -8.47 -10.80
N THR A 88 -6.26 -7.17 -10.68
CA THR A 88 -7.44 -6.54 -11.25
C THR A 88 -7.19 -5.87 -12.61
N ALA A 89 -5.94 -5.73 -13.03
CA ALA A 89 -5.61 -5.14 -14.33
C ALA A 89 -6.20 -5.96 -15.49
N SER A 90 -6.65 -5.28 -16.53
CA SER A 90 -7.11 -5.94 -17.74
C SER A 90 -5.93 -6.36 -18.60
N ILE A 91 -6.00 -7.59 -19.13
CA ILE A 91 -5.04 -8.07 -20.13
C ILE A 91 -5.37 -7.40 -21.47
N ILE A 92 -4.34 -6.90 -22.12
CA ILE A 92 -4.43 -6.29 -23.46
C ILE A 92 -3.42 -6.95 -24.40
N GLU A 93 -3.71 -6.91 -25.70
CA GLU A 93 -2.75 -7.33 -26.72
C GLU A 93 -1.65 -6.28 -26.90
N GLY A 94 -0.45 -6.72 -27.25
CA GLY A 94 0.66 -5.82 -27.54
C GLY A 94 2.02 -6.47 -27.35
N THR A 95 3.08 -5.70 -27.61
CA THR A 95 4.45 -6.16 -27.42
C THR A 95 4.71 -6.43 -25.95
N THR A 96 5.05 -7.69 -25.63
CA THR A 96 5.46 -8.09 -24.28
C THR A 96 6.97 -8.09 -24.13
N ASP A 97 7.75 -8.27 -25.20
CA ASP A 97 9.21 -8.32 -25.17
C ASP A 97 9.82 -7.23 -26.06
N PRO A 98 10.15 -6.07 -25.49
CA PRO A 98 10.73 -5.00 -26.28
C PRO A 98 12.23 -5.22 -26.56
N ASN A 99 12.89 -6.27 -26.03
CA ASN A 99 14.33 -6.51 -26.13
C ASN A 99 15.15 -5.21 -25.92
N LEU A 100 14.92 -4.57 -24.78
CA LEU A 100 15.55 -3.30 -24.40
C LEU A 100 16.71 -3.57 -23.45
N ASP A 101 17.91 -3.15 -23.85
CA ASP A 101 19.11 -3.24 -22.99
C ASP A 101 18.97 -2.41 -21.69
N ASN A 102 18.04 -1.45 -21.66
CA ASN A 102 17.80 -0.56 -20.51
C ASN A 102 16.31 -0.37 -20.22
N VAL A 103 15.70 -1.34 -19.53
CA VAL A 103 14.40 -1.12 -18.88
C VAL A 103 14.56 -0.09 -17.76
N LEU A 104 13.76 0.98 -17.79
CA LEU A 104 13.90 2.13 -16.88
C LEU A 104 13.70 1.74 -15.42
N PHE A 105 12.60 1.05 -15.13
CA PHE A 105 12.24 0.59 -13.80
C PHE A 105 11.68 -0.82 -13.87
N LYS A 106 12.03 -1.63 -12.89
CA LYS A 106 11.56 -3.00 -12.76
C LYS A 106 11.15 -3.24 -11.32
N LEU A 107 9.95 -3.78 -11.13
CA LEU A 107 9.47 -4.29 -9.87
C LEU A 107 9.74 -5.79 -9.81
N GLU A 108 10.36 -6.26 -8.74
CA GLU A 108 10.50 -7.69 -8.45
C GLU A 108 9.65 -8.05 -7.25
N LEU A 109 8.78 -9.04 -7.42
CA LEU A 109 7.96 -9.61 -6.36
C LEU A 109 8.64 -10.90 -5.90
N LYS A 110 8.97 -10.99 -4.61
CA LYS A 110 9.83 -12.06 -4.08
C LYS A 110 9.22 -12.78 -2.90
N ASN A 111 9.60 -14.04 -2.76
CA ASN A 111 9.34 -14.89 -1.62
C ASN A 111 10.65 -15.49 -1.08
N ASN A 112 10.55 -16.45 -0.16
CA ASN A 112 11.72 -17.11 0.41
C ASN A 112 12.53 -17.93 -0.62
N ASN A 113 11.91 -18.31 -1.73
CA ASN A 113 12.52 -19.11 -2.80
C ASN A 113 13.07 -18.24 -3.95
N GLY A 114 12.95 -16.91 -3.87
CA GLY A 114 13.46 -15.98 -4.87
C GLY A 114 12.37 -15.14 -5.54
N ILE A 115 12.58 -14.81 -6.82
CA ILE A 115 11.67 -13.96 -7.60
C ILE A 115 10.48 -14.80 -8.08
N VAL A 116 9.27 -14.39 -7.70
CA VAL A 116 7.99 -15.00 -8.09
C VAL A 116 7.47 -14.38 -9.39
N ALA A 117 7.59 -13.05 -9.48
CA ALA A 117 7.13 -12.30 -10.63
C ALA A 117 7.90 -10.99 -10.80
N THR A 118 7.82 -10.41 -11.99
CA THR A 118 8.37 -9.09 -12.29
C THR A 118 7.37 -8.24 -13.05
N VAL A 119 7.38 -6.94 -12.79
CA VAL A 119 6.59 -5.94 -13.53
C VAL A 119 7.53 -4.87 -14.08
N GLU A 120 7.33 -4.49 -15.33
CA GLU A 120 8.06 -3.42 -16.00
C GLU A 120 7.13 -2.59 -16.89
N PRO A 121 7.47 -1.35 -17.25
CA PRO A 121 6.69 -0.56 -18.20
C PRO A 121 6.53 -1.30 -19.53
N ALA A 122 5.35 -1.20 -20.14
CA ALA A 122 5.14 -1.67 -21.50
C ALA A 122 5.70 -0.67 -22.51
N TYR A 123 6.04 -1.19 -23.69
CA TYR A 123 6.57 -0.39 -24.79
C TYR A 123 5.91 -0.79 -26.10
N ASP A 124 5.60 0.21 -26.91
CA ASP A 124 5.19 0.04 -28.30
C ASP A 124 6.41 0.21 -29.20
N CYS A 125 6.82 -0.91 -29.78
CA CYS A 125 7.97 -0.97 -30.66
C CYS A 125 7.52 -1.05 -32.11
N SER A 126 8.11 -0.21 -32.96
CA SER A 126 7.97 -0.27 -34.42
C SER A 126 9.35 -0.39 -35.05
N THR A 127 9.45 -1.15 -36.13
CA THR A 127 10.69 -1.26 -36.91
C THR A 127 10.53 -0.44 -38.18
N LYS A 128 11.39 0.54 -38.38
CA LYS A 128 11.45 1.33 -39.61
C LYS A 128 12.90 1.38 -40.08
N ASP A 129 13.15 1.00 -41.33
CA ASP A 129 14.47 1.06 -41.97
C ASP A 129 15.58 0.44 -41.09
N GLU A 130 15.36 -0.79 -40.64
CA GLU A 130 16.25 -1.57 -39.73
C GLU A 130 16.45 -0.97 -38.32
N THR A 131 15.88 0.19 -38.03
CA THR A 131 15.92 0.82 -36.70
C THR A 131 14.66 0.46 -35.91
N LYS A 132 14.84 -0.15 -34.74
CA LYS A 132 13.75 -0.43 -33.80
C LYS A 132 13.53 0.78 -32.89
N LEU A 133 12.38 1.44 -33.03
CA LEU A 133 11.95 2.53 -32.15
C LEU A 133 10.92 1.98 -31.15
N CYS A 134 11.22 2.08 -29.86
CA CYS A 134 10.30 1.70 -28.78
C CYS A 134 9.93 2.92 -27.95
N ILE A 135 8.63 3.13 -27.75
CA ILE A 135 8.08 4.23 -26.94
C ILE A 135 7.35 3.62 -25.76
N VAL A 136 7.48 4.21 -24.57
CA VAL A 136 6.74 3.75 -23.39
C VAL A 136 5.23 3.88 -23.65
N SER A 137 4.49 2.84 -23.33
CA SER A 137 3.02 2.81 -23.43
C SER A 137 2.42 3.28 -22.11
N ASP A 138 1.79 4.45 -22.14
CA ASP A 138 1.25 5.09 -20.93
C ASP A 138 0.16 4.22 -20.29
N GLY A 139 0.22 4.10 -18.97
CA GLY A 139 -0.72 3.32 -18.17
C GLY A 139 -0.64 1.80 -18.36
N GLU A 140 0.43 1.30 -18.96
CA GLU A 140 0.55 -0.11 -19.31
C GLU A 140 1.86 -0.72 -18.81
N VAL A 141 1.77 -1.96 -18.35
CA VAL A 141 2.91 -2.71 -17.81
C VAL A 141 2.97 -4.12 -18.38
N VAL A 142 4.15 -4.71 -18.38
CA VAL A 142 4.35 -6.12 -18.67
C VAL A 142 4.57 -6.86 -17.36
N PHE A 143 3.69 -7.82 -17.09
CA PHE A 143 3.81 -8.76 -15.99
C PHE A 143 4.44 -10.06 -16.48
N ASN A 144 5.44 -10.54 -15.75
CA ASN A 144 6.12 -11.80 -16.03
C ASN A 144 6.16 -12.68 -14.78
N SER A 145 5.71 -13.93 -14.91
CA SER A 145 5.80 -14.94 -13.84
C SER A 145 6.03 -16.32 -14.44
N GLY A 146 7.18 -16.92 -14.15
CA GLY A 146 7.62 -18.15 -14.77
C GLY A 146 7.69 -18.01 -16.30
N ASN A 147 6.92 -18.83 -17.02
CA ASN A 147 6.84 -18.81 -18.48
C ASN A 147 5.69 -17.93 -19.01
N LYS A 148 4.95 -17.25 -18.12
CA LYS A 148 3.82 -16.40 -18.50
C LYS A 148 4.26 -14.96 -18.54
N ARG A 149 4.10 -14.33 -19.69
CA ARG A 149 4.38 -12.91 -19.90
C ARG A 149 3.17 -12.27 -20.56
N VAL A 150 2.55 -11.31 -19.88
CA VAL A 150 1.31 -10.67 -20.32
C VAL A 150 1.41 -9.17 -20.18
N ARG A 151 0.76 -8.45 -21.09
CA ARG A 151 0.63 -6.99 -21.02
C ARG A 151 -0.66 -6.65 -20.28
N LEU A 152 -0.55 -5.74 -19.32
CA LEU A 152 -1.61 -5.33 -18.42
C LEU A 152 -1.85 -3.84 -18.57
N LYS A 153 -3.12 -3.44 -18.57
CA LYS A 153 -3.53 -2.03 -18.48
C LYS A 153 -3.85 -1.70 -17.02
N SER A 154 -2.99 -0.89 -16.39
CA SER A 154 -3.18 -0.35 -15.04
C SER A 154 -2.38 0.94 -14.92
N GLN A 155 -3.10 2.08 -14.92
CA GLN A 155 -2.49 3.39 -14.79
C GLN A 155 -1.80 3.52 -13.42
N GLU A 156 -2.46 3.05 -12.37
CA GLU A 156 -1.98 3.16 -11.01
C GLU A 156 -0.66 2.43 -10.80
N LEU A 157 -0.56 1.19 -11.29
CA LEU A 157 0.68 0.41 -11.21
C LEU A 157 1.81 1.02 -12.05
N PHE A 158 1.47 1.54 -13.24
CA PHE A 158 2.42 2.22 -14.11
C PHE A 158 3.00 3.48 -13.45
N ASP A 159 2.14 4.41 -13.02
CA ASP A 159 2.52 5.66 -12.36
C ASP A 159 3.31 5.38 -11.08
N TRP A 160 2.84 4.40 -10.31
CA TRP A 160 3.49 4.00 -9.08
C TRP A 160 4.90 3.46 -9.32
N LEU A 161 5.11 2.63 -10.34
CA LEU A 161 6.40 2.06 -10.69
C LEU A 161 7.39 3.13 -11.18
N LEU A 162 6.93 4.12 -11.94
CA LEU A 162 7.79 5.19 -12.43
C LEU A 162 8.26 6.11 -11.31
N VAL A 163 7.35 6.54 -10.43
CA VAL A 163 7.65 7.55 -9.41
C VAL A 163 6.92 7.38 -8.08
N GLY A 164 5.71 6.81 -8.07
CA GLY A 164 4.85 6.80 -6.87
C GLY A 164 5.46 6.09 -5.66
N TRP A 165 6.27 5.05 -5.87
CA TRP A 165 6.97 4.34 -4.79
C TRP A 165 7.86 5.24 -3.92
N LYS A 166 8.29 6.41 -4.39
CA LYS A 166 9.10 7.35 -3.60
C LYS A 166 8.31 8.02 -2.48
N PHE A 167 7.00 8.13 -2.66
CA PHE A 167 6.10 8.83 -1.75
C PHE A 167 5.37 7.91 -0.78
N GLU A 168 5.62 6.59 -0.86
CA GLU A 168 5.12 5.67 0.16
C GLU A 168 5.73 6.03 1.51
N ILE A 169 4.87 6.27 2.48
CA ILE A 169 5.26 6.60 3.84
C ILE A 169 5.91 5.34 4.44
N ASN A 170 7.16 5.47 4.90
CA ASN A 170 7.70 4.48 5.83
C ASN A 170 6.86 4.56 7.09
N GLY A 171 6.29 3.43 7.53
CA GLY A 171 5.66 3.41 8.84
C GLY A 171 6.60 3.86 9.95
N PRO A 172 6.08 4.23 11.13
CA PRO A 172 6.92 4.49 12.28
C PRO A 172 7.86 3.30 12.54
N THR A 173 9.09 3.64 12.85
CA THR A 173 10.16 2.71 13.25
C THR A 173 9.72 1.91 14.48
N LYS A 174 10.41 0.78 14.72
CA LYS A 174 10.16 -0.03 15.93
C LYS A 174 10.38 0.79 17.21
N GLU A 175 11.34 1.71 17.15
CA GLU A 175 11.66 2.65 18.20
C GLU A 175 10.50 3.63 18.42
N GLU A 176 9.97 4.29 17.38
CA GLU A 176 8.82 5.20 17.50
C GLU A 176 7.57 4.48 18.05
N LEU A 177 7.29 3.26 17.56
CA LEU A 177 6.20 2.44 18.09
C LEU A 177 6.40 2.06 19.56
N LEU A 178 7.64 1.74 19.94
CA LEU A 178 7.97 1.44 21.32
C LEU A 178 7.80 2.68 22.20
N GLU A 179 8.24 3.85 21.75
CA GLU A 179 8.07 5.11 22.46
C GLU A 179 6.58 5.41 22.69
N GLU A 180 5.74 5.31 21.65
CA GLU A 180 4.29 5.50 21.75
C GLU A 180 3.65 4.50 22.72
N THR A 181 4.00 3.21 22.59
CA THR A 181 3.48 2.15 23.46
C THR A 181 3.84 2.39 24.93
N LEU A 182 5.10 2.77 25.18
CA LEU A 182 5.59 3.07 26.51
C LEU A 182 4.94 4.32 27.09
N TYR A 183 4.77 5.37 26.27
CA TYR A 183 4.06 6.57 26.69
C TYR A 183 2.64 6.24 27.14
N PHE A 184 1.84 5.55 26.33
CA PHE A 184 0.47 5.17 26.71
C PHE A 184 0.42 4.32 27.98
N ARG A 185 1.33 3.36 28.13
CA ARG A 185 1.44 2.53 29.33
C ARG A 185 1.69 3.39 30.58
N TYR A 186 2.62 4.34 30.49
CA TYR A 186 3.03 5.14 31.64
C TYR A 186 2.13 6.34 31.91
N TYR A 187 1.40 6.83 30.89
CA TYR A 187 0.47 7.93 31.02
C TYR A 187 -0.51 7.72 32.17
N THR A 188 -1.08 6.52 32.29
CA THR A 188 -2.01 6.18 33.38
C THR A 188 -1.43 6.32 34.79
N HIS A 189 -0.11 6.15 34.94
CA HIS A 189 0.59 6.32 36.22
C HIS A 189 0.92 7.78 36.51
N LEU A 190 1.00 8.62 35.47
CA LEU A 190 1.32 10.03 35.58
C LEU A 190 0.08 10.88 35.76
N ASP A 191 -1.01 10.53 35.07
CA ASP A 191 -2.25 11.30 34.99
C ASP A 191 -2.84 11.62 36.37
N GLN A 192 -2.76 10.69 37.33
CA GLN A 192 -3.31 10.89 38.67
C GLN A 192 -2.71 12.09 39.45
N LYS A 193 -1.46 12.46 39.15
CA LYS A 193 -0.72 13.49 39.92
C LYS A 193 -0.11 14.60 39.04
N TYR A 194 0.05 14.32 37.75
CA TYR A 194 0.73 15.17 36.78
C TYR A 194 -0.09 15.31 35.49
N SER A 195 -1.42 15.25 35.59
CA SER A 195 -2.38 15.42 34.48
C SER A 195 -2.19 16.70 33.67
N ASP A 196 -1.53 17.71 34.24
CA ASP A 196 -1.25 18.95 33.52
C ASP A 196 -0.11 18.76 32.50
N PHE A 197 0.78 17.79 32.69
CA PHE A 197 1.97 17.57 31.86
C PHE A 197 1.73 16.57 30.73
N ILE A 198 0.90 16.97 29.76
CA ILE A 198 0.45 16.10 28.66
C ILE A 198 0.90 16.59 27.29
N MET A 199 1.52 17.76 27.21
CA MET A 199 1.95 18.33 25.94
C MET A 199 3.31 17.79 25.53
N CYS A 200 3.44 17.48 24.24
CA CYS A 200 4.68 17.04 23.61
C CYS A 200 5.42 15.97 24.43
N PRO A 201 4.73 14.86 24.75
CA PRO A 201 5.34 13.79 25.53
C PRO A 201 6.46 13.15 24.73
N LYS A 202 7.56 12.83 25.42
CA LYS A 202 8.75 12.25 24.81
C LYS A 202 9.36 11.20 25.71
N ILE A 203 9.77 10.09 25.11
CA ILE A 203 10.64 9.11 25.75
C ILE A 203 12.08 9.51 25.42
N ASP A 204 12.77 10.13 26.37
CA ASP A 204 14.13 10.64 26.16
C ASP A 204 15.16 9.50 26.10
N LYS A 205 14.93 8.41 26.84
CA LYS A 205 15.85 7.26 26.89
C LYS A 205 15.16 5.99 27.38
N ILE A 206 15.47 4.88 26.71
CA ILE A 206 15.10 3.53 27.12
C ILE A 206 16.37 2.75 27.46
N GLN A 207 16.48 2.21 28.68
CA GLN A 207 17.57 1.33 29.09
C GLN A 207 17.02 -0.02 29.53
N ARG A 208 17.54 -1.11 28.98
CA ARG A 208 17.17 -2.46 29.43
C ARG A 208 17.94 -2.85 30.67
N ILE A 209 17.26 -3.47 31.62
CA ILE A 209 17.85 -3.99 32.85
C ILE A 209 18.39 -5.40 32.54
N ASN A 210 19.69 -5.61 32.67
CA ASN A 210 20.35 -6.91 32.44
C ASN A 210 20.06 -7.56 31.07
N GLY A 211 19.77 -6.75 30.04
CA GLY A 211 19.43 -7.24 28.69
C GLY A 211 18.01 -7.79 28.53
N ASP A 212 17.20 -7.82 29.60
CA ASP A 212 15.81 -8.27 29.57
C ASP A 212 14.95 -7.35 28.69
N THR A 213 14.18 -7.94 27.78
CA THR A 213 13.28 -7.25 26.85
C THR A 213 12.03 -6.70 27.52
N ARG A 214 11.75 -7.08 28.77
CA ARG A 214 10.55 -6.69 29.52
C ARG A 214 10.85 -5.82 30.74
N SER A 215 12.13 -5.58 31.03
CA SER A 215 12.56 -4.80 32.20
C SER A 215 13.32 -3.55 31.77
N HIS A 216 12.77 -2.38 32.08
CA HIS A 216 13.25 -1.10 31.56
C HIS A 216 13.45 -0.06 32.64
N ILE A 217 14.46 0.79 32.44
CA ILE A 217 14.56 2.12 33.05
C ILE A 217 14.27 3.13 31.95
N ILE A 218 13.27 3.98 32.18
CA ILE A 218 12.78 4.93 31.19
C ILE A 218 12.99 6.34 31.73
N SER A 219 13.57 7.18 30.89
CA SER A 219 13.55 8.64 31.06
C SER A 219 12.51 9.21 30.10
N ALA A 220 11.58 10.00 30.63
CA ALA A 220 10.52 10.63 29.85
C ALA A 220 10.33 12.09 30.27
N SER A 221 9.77 12.90 29.37
CA SER A 221 9.46 14.29 29.64
C SER A 221 8.21 14.76 28.91
N ALA A 222 7.60 15.83 29.43
CA ALA A 222 6.44 16.47 28.84
C ALA A 222 6.36 17.94 29.29
N LEU A 223 5.57 18.74 28.58
CA LEU A 223 5.25 20.12 28.93
C LEU A 223 3.87 20.21 29.57
N ASN A 224 3.67 21.23 30.41
CA ASN A 224 2.35 21.56 30.94
C ASN A 224 1.41 22.08 29.84
N TYR A 225 0.12 21.79 29.99
CA TYR A 225 -0.93 22.23 29.06
C TYR A 225 -1.13 23.74 29.05
N ALA A 226 -0.93 24.40 30.20
CA ALA A 226 -1.15 25.85 30.33
C ALA A 226 -0.25 26.68 29.42
N GLY A 227 0.97 26.20 29.09
CA GLY A 227 1.89 26.90 28.19
C GLY A 227 1.32 27.16 26.79
N HIS A 228 0.38 26.33 26.32
CA HIS A 228 -0.30 26.52 25.03
C HIS A 228 -1.34 27.65 25.05
N HIS A 229 -1.88 27.99 26.22
CA HIS A 229 -2.99 28.95 26.39
C HIS A 229 -2.51 30.28 26.98
N ASN A 230 -1.38 30.81 26.48
CA ASN A 230 -0.72 32.02 26.97
C ASN A 230 -0.12 31.90 28.39
N GLY A 231 0.01 30.70 28.94
CA GLY A 231 0.77 30.43 30.15
C GLY A 231 2.27 30.29 29.88
N SER A 232 3.07 30.18 30.93
CA SER A 232 4.47 29.76 30.81
C SER A 232 4.58 28.24 30.65
N TYR A 233 5.56 27.82 29.85
CA TYR A 233 5.90 26.41 29.74
C TYR A 233 6.68 25.95 30.98
N ASP A 234 6.18 24.89 31.61
CA ASP A 234 6.88 24.10 32.61
C ASP A 234 7.20 22.74 32.00
N LYS A 235 8.37 22.19 32.30
CA LYS A 235 8.77 20.85 31.84
C LYS A 235 8.87 19.88 33.00
N ILE A 236 8.20 18.74 32.88
CA ILE A 236 8.41 17.59 33.77
C ILE A 236 9.45 16.66 33.14
N SER A 237 10.32 16.09 33.97
CA SER A 237 11.26 15.03 33.60
C SER A 237 11.18 13.93 34.63
N ILE A 238 10.96 12.71 34.16
CA ILE A 238 10.59 11.56 34.97
C ILE A 238 11.55 10.43 34.65
N VAL A 239 12.04 9.77 35.70
CA VAL A 239 12.71 8.48 35.59
C VAL A 239 11.84 7.44 36.28
N LEU A 240 11.48 6.40 35.56
CA LEU A 240 10.71 5.27 36.09
C LEU A 240 11.39 3.95 35.77
N THR A 241 11.01 2.92 36.50
CA THR A 241 11.33 1.52 36.20
C THR A 241 10.06 0.75 35.95
N ASP A 242 10.09 -0.12 34.95
CA ASP A 242 9.02 -1.06 34.66
C ASP A 242 9.61 -2.47 34.60
N THR A 243 9.14 -3.36 35.46
CA THR A 243 9.57 -4.76 35.48
C THR A 243 8.36 -5.69 35.64
N PRO A 244 8.40 -6.94 35.15
CA PRO A 244 7.29 -7.87 35.32
C PRO A 244 6.93 -8.15 36.79
N LYS A 245 7.92 -8.08 37.70
CA LYS A 245 7.74 -8.39 39.12
C LYS A 245 7.16 -7.21 39.91
N GLU A 246 7.64 -6.00 39.64
CA GLU A 246 7.34 -4.83 40.47
C GLU A 246 6.37 -3.84 39.81
N GLY A 247 6.03 -4.05 38.53
CA GLY A 247 5.26 -3.11 37.73
C GLY A 247 6.02 -1.80 37.51
N VAL A 248 5.25 -0.75 37.18
CA VAL A 248 5.77 0.60 36.96
C VAL A 248 5.99 1.29 38.29
N LYS A 249 7.22 1.75 38.54
CA LYS A 249 7.61 2.55 39.71
C LYS A 249 8.29 3.82 39.27
N ILE A 250 7.71 4.96 39.63
CA ILE A 250 8.32 6.27 39.40
C ILE A 250 9.42 6.47 40.45
N LYS A 251 10.66 6.73 40.00
CA LYS A 251 11.83 6.89 40.86
C LYS A 251 12.20 8.34 41.10
N ASN A 252 12.19 9.16 40.05
CA ASN A 252 12.62 10.55 40.11
C ASN A 252 11.69 11.42 39.27
N ILE A 253 11.35 12.58 39.80
CA ILE A 253 10.51 13.58 39.15
C ILE A 253 11.16 14.93 39.37
N LYS A 254 11.39 15.65 38.27
CA LYS A 254 11.88 17.03 38.28
C LYS A 254 10.92 17.88 37.47
N ILE A 255 10.49 19.00 38.04
CA ILE A 255 9.71 20.00 37.32
C ILE A 255 10.56 21.25 37.22
N LYS A 256 10.83 21.69 35.99
CA LYS A 256 11.51 22.94 35.68
C LYS A 256 10.44 23.94 35.26
N LYS A 257 10.26 24.98 36.05
CA LYS A 257 9.26 26.01 35.79
C LYS A 257 9.75 27.06 34.81
N ASN A 258 8.84 27.64 34.03
CA ASN A 258 9.10 28.76 33.13
C ASN A 258 10.32 28.52 32.21
N ILE A 259 10.33 27.37 31.52
CA ILE A 259 11.37 27.08 30.53
C ILE A 259 11.32 28.08 29.38
N PRO A 260 12.47 28.40 28.75
CA PRO A 260 12.50 29.25 27.57
C PRO A 260 11.65 28.66 26.44
N GLU A 261 11.03 29.53 25.63
CA GLU A 261 10.22 29.13 24.47
C GLU A 261 11.01 28.23 23.51
N LYS A 262 12.29 28.52 23.28
CA LYS A 262 13.17 27.67 22.48
C LYS A 262 13.22 26.22 23.00
N GLU A 263 13.30 26.02 24.32
CA GLU A 263 13.32 24.69 24.93
C GLU A 263 11.96 23.98 24.77
N SER A 264 10.84 24.73 24.78
CA SER A 264 9.52 24.15 24.49
C SER A 264 9.37 23.73 23.03
N ILE A 265 9.89 24.50 22.09
CA ILE A 265 9.88 24.15 20.66
C ILE A 265 10.72 22.89 20.42
N GLU A 266 11.92 22.83 21.01
CA GLU A 266 12.80 21.66 20.95
C GLU A 266 12.16 20.39 21.54
N GLN A 267 11.32 20.53 22.57
CA GLN A 267 10.57 19.40 23.11
C GLN A 267 9.51 18.88 22.12
N CYS A 268 8.84 19.77 21.40
CA CYS A 268 7.73 19.44 20.50
C CYS A 268 8.16 19.00 19.10
N ASN A 269 9.45 19.12 18.73
CA ASN A 269 9.98 18.71 17.43
C ASN A 269 9.13 19.21 16.23
N TYR A 270 8.88 20.52 16.14
CA TYR A 270 8.29 21.15 14.95
C TYR A 270 9.30 21.26 13.80
#